data_AF-I6ZGQ6-F1
#
_entry.id   AF-I6ZGQ6-F1
#
_cell.length_a   1.000
_cell.length_b   1.000
_cell.length_c   1.000
_cell.angle_alpha   90.00
_cell.angle_beta   90.00
_cell.angle_gamma   90.00
#
_symmetry.space_group_name_H-M   'P 1'
#
loop_
_entity.id
_entity.type
_entity.pdbx_description
1 polymer ?
#
loop_
_entity_poly.entity_id
_entity_poly.type
_entity_poly.pdbx_seq_one_letter_code
_entity_poly.pdbx_strand_id
1 'polypeptide(L)'
;MEPSDSWEEAIEDGLELFPRKEKTIRRDVDVKIEMIHRVLWFFRKVVVPVGKPSIKEKVDLHIYERLKEHVSSVGDIGEVDRTVILFNLLISFGIPSRIYIVLSEEPKCFIESKILGKVKEHHSRYEDCVFSIDASLKLKDQSYHFSKSTKRFSASRYVVSGFSKSKMCKDVSDKEMIRCFDEIDNERMSTIPNSVEKMKRHPKYIVESMLRWDQCIYPKRPVFGIFRGEAVYPRENVIRLRTKEQFYKEGKEVRSSKPYRIVKRDKMIRLYAPWQTCEIVVKGFSESMYQDYFHPNFIPQDCVYIDNKNAKDVAYLIGIPYRICFHGFSGRIPINRGIFIEKKNLYVLSNFLSQYCKYLEMKERNERGALGLKRWRVLIRNAAKYLRIRKSLGLK
;
A
#
# COMPACT_ATOMS: atom_id res chain seq x y z
N MET A 1 24.94 -67.27 -7.91
CA MET A 1 24.07 -66.64 -6.89
C MET A 1 23.99 -65.17 -7.27
N GLU A 2 22.95 -64.82 -8.01
CA GLU A 2 22.64 -63.45 -8.43
C GLU A 2 21.34 -63.01 -7.73
N PRO A 3 21.16 -61.69 -7.51
CA PRO A 3 20.19 -61.14 -6.58
C PRO A 3 18.87 -60.77 -7.29
N SER A 4 17.74 -61.10 -6.67
CA SER A 4 16.41 -60.67 -7.14
C SER A 4 15.96 -59.41 -6.40
N ASP A 5 16.20 -58.26 -7.03
CA ASP A 5 15.51 -57.00 -6.75
C ASP A 5 14.04 -57.12 -7.20
N SER A 6 13.13 -57.27 -6.24
CA SER A 6 11.68 -57.20 -6.45
C SER A 6 11.20 -55.82 -6.04
N TRP A 7 11.18 -54.89 -6.99
CA TRP A 7 10.45 -53.63 -6.87
C TRP A 7 8.98 -53.89 -7.19
N GLU A 8 8.10 -53.79 -6.20
CA GLU A 8 6.67 -53.72 -6.43
C GLU A 8 6.36 -52.36 -7.11
N GLU A 9 5.91 -52.44 -8.36
CA GLU A 9 5.32 -51.31 -9.09
C GLU A 9 4.08 -50.81 -8.35
N ALA A 10 4.19 -49.65 -7.72
CA ALA A 10 3.03 -48.87 -7.31
C ALA A 10 2.34 -48.35 -8.58
N ILE A 11 1.22 -48.98 -8.91
CA ILE A 11 0.29 -48.57 -9.96
C ILE A 11 -0.15 -47.13 -9.68
N GLU A 12 0.08 -46.23 -10.65
CA GLU A 12 -0.47 -44.88 -10.66
C GLU A 12 -2.01 -44.98 -10.74
N ASP A 13 -2.67 -45.01 -9.59
CA ASP A 13 -4.09 -44.69 -9.52
C ASP A 13 -4.29 -43.28 -10.07
N GLY A 14 -5.03 -43.22 -11.18
CA GLY A 14 -5.29 -42.01 -11.93
C GLY A 14 -5.68 -40.85 -11.01
N LEU A 15 -4.84 -39.82 -11.02
CA LEU A 15 -5.19 -38.49 -10.55
C LEU A 15 -6.36 -37.98 -11.40
N GLU A 16 -7.59 -38.31 -10.98
CA GLU A 16 -8.76 -37.56 -11.37
C GLU A 16 -8.55 -36.12 -10.92
N LEU A 17 -8.08 -35.30 -11.87
CA LEU A 17 -8.04 -33.85 -11.77
C LEU A 17 -9.48 -33.38 -11.64
N PHE A 18 -10.03 -33.39 -10.43
CA PHE A 18 -11.18 -32.57 -10.09
C PHE A 18 -10.83 -31.16 -10.55
N PRO A 19 -11.62 -30.53 -11.44
CA PRO A 19 -11.41 -29.14 -11.75
C PRO A 19 -11.58 -28.38 -10.44
N ARG A 20 -10.46 -27.97 -9.83
CA ARG A 20 -10.46 -26.97 -8.78
C ARG A 20 -11.23 -25.81 -9.40
N LYS A 21 -12.43 -25.54 -8.89
CA LYS A 21 -13.14 -24.30 -9.20
C LYS A 21 -12.12 -23.19 -9.04
N GLU A 22 -11.67 -22.62 -10.16
CA GLU A 22 -10.83 -21.44 -10.17
C GLU A 22 -11.68 -20.34 -9.54
N LYS A 23 -11.61 -20.22 -8.21
CA LYS A 23 -11.90 -18.93 -7.60
C LYS A 23 -10.82 -18.04 -8.16
N THR A 24 -11.15 -17.25 -9.18
CA THR A 24 -10.33 -16.17 -9.69
C THR A 24 -9.81 -15.37 -8.50
N ILE A 25 -8.56 -15.60 -8.12
CA ILE A 25 -7.87 -14.82 -7.10
C ILE A 25 -7.60 -13.48 -7.77
N ARG A 26 -8.58 -12.58 -7.76
CA ARG A 26 -8.37 -11.18 -8.15
C ARG A 26 -7.22 -10.65 -7.31
N ARG A 27 -6.17 -10.13 -7.93
CA ARG A 27 -5.02 -9.61 -7.19
C ARG A 27 -5.47 -8.32 -6.48
N ASP A 28 -4.94 -8.04 -5.29
CA ASP A 28 -5.24 -6.79 -4.56
C ASP A 28 -4.97 -5.53 -5.39
N VAL A 29 -4.06 -5.62 -6.37
CA VAL A 29 -3.77 -4.55 -7.34
C VAL A 29 -4.98 -4.29 -8.24
N ASP A 30 -5.67 -5.33 -8.69
CA ASP A 30 -6.84 -5.22 -9.58
C ASP A 30 -7.99 -4.50 -8.88
N VAL A 31 -8.22 -4.80 -7.59
CA VAL A 31 -9.25 -4.15 -6.79
C VAL A 31 -8.99 -2.64 -6.64
N LYS A 32 -7.72 -2.25 -6.41
CA LYS A 32 -7.36 -0.83 -6.29
C LYS A 32 -7.58 -0.09 -7.61
N ILE A 33 -7.17 -0.68 -8.73
CA ILE A 33 -7.33 -0.10 -10.06
C ILE A 33 -8.81 0.06 -10.41
N GLU A 34 -9.62 -0.97 -10.14
CA GLU A 34 -11.07 -0.94 -10.35
C GLU A 34 -11.73 0.19 -9.55
N MET A 35 -11.38 0.35 -8.27
CA MET A 35 -11.88 1.45 -7.45
C MET A 35 -11.46 2.82 -8.00
N ILE A 36 -10.21 2.99 -8.43
CA ILE A 36 -9.74 4.23 -9.04
C ILE A 36 -10.54 4.55 -10.30
N HIS A 37 -10.76 3.56 -11.17
CA HIS A 37 -11.52 3.74 -12.39
C HIS A 37 -12.97 4.19 -12.13
N ARG A 38 -13.65 3.56 -11.16
CA ARG A 38 -15.02 3.96 -10.75
C ARG A 38 -15.06 5.37 -10.17
N VAL A 39 -14.07 5.74 -9.37
CA VAL A 39 -13.94 7.10 -8.84
C VAL A 39 -13.73 8.10 -9.99
N LEU A 40 -12.81 7.84 -10.92
CA LEU A 40 -12.57 8.73 -12.07
C LEU A 40 -13.81 8.87 -12.97
N TRP A 41 -14.54 7.77 -13.20
CA TRP A 41 -15.82 7.78 -13.91
C TRP A 41 -16.82 8.73 -13.22
N PHE A 42 -16.90 8.68 -11.89
CA PHE A 42 -17.78 9.54 -11.12
C PHE A 42 -17.32 11.01 -11.12
N PHE A 43 -16.02 11.27 -10.96
CA PHE A 43 -15.46 12.62 -11.09
C PHE A 43 -15.77 13.24 -12.45
N ARG A 44 -15.64 12.45 -13.54
CA ARG A 44 -15.96 12.90 -14.89
C ARG A 44 -17.41 13.38 -14.98
N LYS A 45 -18.36 12.71 -14.31
CA LYS A 45 -19.77 13.13 -14.24
C LYS A 45 -19.96 14.41 -13.43
N VAL A 46 -19.34 14.51 -12.25
CA VAL A 46 -19.47 15.67 -11.34
C VAL A 46 -18.90 16.95 -11.94
N VAL A 47 -17.83 16.88 -12.71
CA VAL A 47 -17.17 18.06 -13.29
C VAL A 47 -17.96 18.68 -14.46
N VAL A 48 -18.95 17.97 -15.03
CA VAL A 48 -19.77 18.49 -16.13
C VAL A 48 -20.60 19.70 -15.65
N PRO A 49 -20.49 20.87 -16.31
CA PRO A 49 -21.27 22.04 -15.94
C PRO A 49 -22.75 21.81 -16.23
N VAL A 50 -23.61 22.31 -15.35
CA VAL A 50 -25.07 22.22 -15.48
C VAL A 50 -25.64 23.62 -15.69
N GLY A 51 -26.58 23.76 -16.63
CA GLY A 51 -27.28 25.01 -16.87
C GLY A 51 -28.14 25.40 -15.66
N LYS A 52 -28.00 26.64 -15.19
CA LYS A 52 -28.75 27.14 -14.02
C LYS A 52 -30.19 27.49 -14.42
N PRO A 53 -31.22 26.85 -13.84
CA PRO A 53 -32.61 27.21 -14.10
C PRO A 53 -32.97 28.58 -13.50
N SER A 54 -33.95 29.26 -14.10
CA SER A 54 -34.47 30.55 -13.61
C SER A 54 -35.46 30.34 -12.46
N ILE A 55 -34.97 30.20 -11.24
CA ILE A 55 -35.76 30.06 -10.00
C ILE A 55 -35.61 31.36 -9.19
N LYS A 56 -36.73 31.96 -8.76
CA LYS A 56 -36.75 33.28 -8.08
C LYS A 56 -36.64 33.18 -6.56
N GLU A 57 -36.99 32.02 -6.01
CA GLU A 57 -37.02 31.73 -4.59
C GLU A 57 -35.61 31.80 -4.00
N LYS A 58 -35.48 32.39 -2.81
CA LYS A 58 -34.21 32.55 -2.07
C LYS A 58 -34.09 31.66 -0.83
N VAL A 59 -35.11 30.87 -0.51
CA VAL A 59 -35.16 30.04 0.71
C VAL A 59 -34.78 28.60 0.39
N ASP A 60 -33.80 28.05 1.14
CA ASP A 60 -33.22 26.72 0.94
C ASP A 60 -34.25 25.60 0.72
N LEU A 61 -35.34 25.57 1.50
CA LEU A 61 -36.34 24.49 1.45
C LEU A 61 -37.11 24.46 0.13
N HIS A 62 -37.62 25.62 -0.29
CA HIS A 62 -38.36 25.75 -1.54
C HIS A 62 -37.43 25.54 -2.74
N ILE A 63 -36.19 26.05 -2.66
CA ILE A 63 -35.18 25.84 -3.71
C ILE A 63 -34.86 24.35 -3.86
N TYR A 64 -34.64 23.61 -2.76
CA TYR A 64 -34.28 22.19 -2.82
C TYR A 64 -35.38 21.36 -3.51
N GLU A 65 -36.65 21.56 -3.13
CA GLU A 65 -37.77 20.83 -3.72
C GLU A 65 -37.97 21.19 -5.20
N ARG A 66 -37.90 22.48 -5.54
CA ARG A 66 -37.97 22.96 -6.94
C ARG A 66 -36.86 22.39 -7.81
N LEU A 67 -35.62 22.35 -7.30
CA LEU A 67 -34.50 21.76 -8.04
C LEU A 67 -34.68 20.26 -8.22
N LYS A 68 -35.24 19.57 -7.22
CA LYS A 68 -35.55 18.14 -7.34
C LYS A 68 -36.63 17.89 -8.39
N GLU A 69 -37.71 18.66 -8.40
CA GLU A 69 -38.77 18.62 -9.41
C GLU A 69 -38.20 18.92 -10.80
N HIS A 70 -37.38 19.96 -10.93
CA HIS A 70 -36.72 20.32 -12.18
C HIS A 70 -35.89 19.16 -12.72
N VAL A 71 -35.01 18.56 -11.91
CA VAL A 71 -34.21 17.40 -12.33
C VAL A 71 -35.08 16.20 -12.69
N SER A 72 -36.22 16.02 -12.02
CA SER A 72 -37.16 14.93 -12.33
C SER A 72 -37.88 15.15 -13.66
N SER A 73 -38.04 16.41 -14.10
CA SER A 73 -38.59 16.76 -15.42
C SER A 73 -37.59 16.62 -16.58
N VAL A 74 -36.28 16.54 -16.28
CA VAL A 74 -35.23 16.41 -17.29
C VAL A 74 -35.12 14.95 -17.75
N GLY A 75 -35.86 14.60 -18.81
CA GLY A 75 -35.66 13.43 -19.68
C GLY A 75 -35.48 12.04 -19.03
N ASP A 76 -35.20 11.05 -19.89
CA ASP A 76 -34.82 9.71 -19.44
C ASP A 76 -33.31 9.66 -19.15
N ILE A 77 -32.96 10.09 -17.94
CA ILE A 77 -31.59 10.12 -17.44
C ILE A 77 -31.48 9.15 -16.26
N GLY A 78 -30.39 8.38 -16.19
CA GLY A 78 -30.14 7.43 -15.10
C GLY A 78 -30.13 8.08 -13.70
N GLU A 79 -30.46 7.30 -12.67
CA GLU A 79 -30.60 7.79 -11.29
C GLU A 79 -29.33 8.48 -10.74
N VAL A 80 -28.15 7.94 -11.07
CA VAL A 80 -26.86 8.53 -10.70
C VAL A 80 -26.68 9.90 -11.34
N ASP A 81 -26.98 10.02 -12.64
CA ASP A 81 -26.83 11.26 -13.38
C ASP A 81 -27.81 12.33 -12.88
N ARG A 82 -29.07 11.96 -12.58
CA ARG A 82 -30.04 12.86 -11.91
C ARG A 82 -29.48 13.37 -10.57
N THR A 83 -28.91 12.49 -9.77
CA THR A 83 -28.33 12.86 -8.46
C THR A 83 -27.13 13.79 -8.62
N VAL A 84 -26.25 13.54 -9.60
CA VAL A 84 -25.10 14.42 -9.89
C VAL A 84 -25.55 15.80 -10.37
N ILE A 85 -26.56 15.87 -11.24
CA ILE A 85 -27.14 17.14 -11.71
C ILE A 85 -27.72 17.92 -10.52
N LEU A 86 -28.49 17.26 -9.66
CA LEU A 86 -29.05 17.89 -8.46
C LEU A 86 -27.95 18.45 -7.55
N PHE A 87 -26.88 17.69 -7.30
CA PHE A 87 -25.74 18.13 -6.52
C PHE A 87 -25.07 19.39 -7.10
N ASN A 88 -24.81 19.40 -8.40
CA ASN A 88 -24.20 20.55 -9.07
C ASN A 88 -25.11 21.78 -9.03
N LEU A 89 -26.43 21.60 -9.17
CA LEU A 89 -27.40 22.67 -9.03
C LEU A 89 -27.41 23.23 -7.60
N LEU A 90 -27.46 22.38 -6.58
CA LEU A 90 -27.45 22.83 -5.17
C LEU A 90 -26.23 23.71 -4.87
N ILE A 91 -25.04 23.29 -5.33
CA ILE A 91 -23.81 24.11 -5.21
C ILE A 91 -23.95 25.45 -5.94
N SER A 92 -24.51 25.47 -7.16
CA SER A 92 -24.69 26.69 -7.95
C SER A 92 -25.71 27.69 -7.36
N PHE A 93 -26.58 27.22 -6.47
CA PHE A 93 -27.52 28.02 -5.69
C PHE A 93 -27.01 28.38 -4.29
N GLY A 94 -25.76 28.01 -3.95
CA GLY A 94 -25.13 28.34 -2.68
C GLY A 94 -25.58 27.45 -1.51
N ILE A 95 -26.18 26.29 -1.78
CA ILE A 95 -26.57 25.34 -0.73
C ILE A 95 -25.38 24.40 -0.47
N PRO A 96 -24.85 24.35 0.77
CA PRO A 96 -23.78 23.42 1.11
C PRO A 96 -24.27 21.98 0.94
N SER A 97 -23.66 21.28 -0.01
CA SER A 97 -24.00 19.90 -0.36
C SER A 97 -22.75 19.06 -0.54
N ARG A 98 -22.89 17.76 -0.26
CA ARG A 98 -21.88 16.73 -0.47
C ARG A 98 -22.55 15.52 -1.09
N ILE A 99 -21.98 15.00 -2.16
CA ILE A 99 -22.48 13.81 -2.84
C ILE A 99 -21.69 12.57 -2.40
N TYR A 100 -22.38 11.45 -2.28
CA TYR A 100 -21.83 10.15 -1.92
C TYR A 100 -21.98 9.19 -3.09
N ILE A 101 -20.98 8.32 -3.29
CA ILE A 101 -21.01 7.22 -4.24
C ILE A 101 -20.71 5.90 -3.53
N VAL A 102 -21.56 4.91 -3.75
CA VAL A 102 -21.37 3.52 -3.37
C VAL A 102 -20.65 2.82 -4.52
N LEU A 103 -19.46 2.28 -4.26
CA LEU A 103 -18.62 1.62 -5.27
C LEU A 103 -19.03 0.16 -5.49
N SER A 104 -20.33 -0.09 -5.65
CA SER A 104 -20.94 -1.36 -6.08
C SER A 104 -20.88 -1.51 -7.60
N GLU A 105 -21.09 -2.73 -8.12
CA GLU A 105 -21.12 -2.99 -9.58
C GLU A 105 -22.12 -2.07 -10.30
N GLU A 106 -23.29 -1.89 -9.71
CA GLU A 106 -24.22 -0.82 -10.05
C GLU A 106 -24.02 0.35 -9.07
N PRO A 107 -23.42 1.47 -9.49
CA PRO A 107 -23.11 2.57 -8.59
C PRO A 107 -24.40 3.25 -8.11
N LYS A 108 -24.50 3.49 -6.81
CA LYS A 108 -25.61 4.26 -6.21
C LYS A 108 -25.08 5.55 -5.64
N CYS A 109 -25.84 6.64 -5.80
CA CYS A 109 -25.45 7.95 -5.30
C CYS A 109 -26.54 8.54 -4.41
N PHE A 110 -26.14 9.35 -3.43
CA PHE A 110 -27.05 10.12 -2.58
C PHE A 110 -26.36 11.41 -2.12
N ILE A 111 -27.13 12.36 -1.61
CA ILE A 111 -26.63 13.70 -1.24
C ILE A 111 -26.98 13.98 0.22
N GLU A 112 -26.03 14.53 0.97
CA GLU A 112 -26.32 15.25 2.22
C GLU A 112 -26.19 16.75 1.94
N SER A 113 -27.20 17.52 2.34
CA SER A 113 -27.22 18.98 2.22
C SER A 113 -27.60 19.62 3.54
N LYS A 114 -27.02 20.79 3.83
CA LYS A 114 -27.35 21.60 5.00
C LYS A 114 -28.39 22.64 4.59
N ILE A 115 -29.60 22.53 5.15
CA ILE A 115 -30.78 23.36 4.86
C ILE A 115 -31.27 23.93 6.19
N LEU A 116 -31.39 25.26 6.31
CA LEU A 116 -31.81 25.92 7.55
C LEU A 116 -31.03 25.45 8.80
N GLY A 117 -29.72 25.21 8.65
CA GLY A 117 -28.85 24.74 9.74
C GLY A 117 -28.97 23.24 10.08
N LYS A 118 -29.92 22.50 9.50
CA LYS A 118 -30.07 21.04 9.69
C LYS A 118 -29.54 20.28 8.49
N VAL A 119 -28.92 19.14 8.75
CA VAL A 119 -28.40 18.25 7.71
C VAL A 119 -29.44 17.17 7.46
N LYS A 120 -29.82 16.98 6.20
CA LYS A 120 -30.67 15.86 5.81
C LYS A 120 -29.83 14.58 5.83
N GLU A 121 -29.95 13.80 6.91
CA GLU A 121 -29.13 12.61 7.12
C GLU A 121 -29.59 11.41 6.28
N HIS A 122 -28.61 10.69 5.72
CA HIS A 122 -28.84 9.41 5.07
C HIS A 122 -28.59 8.25 6.03
N HIS A 123 -29.49 7.28 6.07
CA HIS A 123 -29.44 6.20 7.08
C HIS A 123 -29.14 4.81 6.49
N SER A 124 -29.18 4.65 5.16
CA SER A 124 -28.98 3.34 4.54
C SER A 124 -27.51 2.88 4.63
N ARG A 125 -27.32 1.57 4.74
CA ARG A 125 -25.99 0.94 4.77
C ARG A 125 -25.80 -0.02 3.59
N TYR A 126 -24.58 -0.08 3.07
CA TYR A 126 -24.21 -0.76 1.84
C TYR A 126 -23.15 -1.84 2.08
N GLU A 127 -23.05 -2.82 1.18
CA GLU A 127 -22.03 -3.88 1.28
C GLU A 127 -20.63 -3.42 0.81
N ASP A 128 -20.59 -2.39 -0.04
CA ASP A 128 -19.39 -1.87 -0.68
C ASP A 128 -18.88 -0.57 -0.03
N CYS A 129 -17.68 -0.16 -0.42
CA CYS A 129 -17.07 1.11 0.01
C CYS A 129 -17.91 2.30 -0.44
N VAL A 130 -18.02 3.29 0.44
CA VAL A 130 -18.79 4.53 0.19
C VAL A 130 -17.86 5.70 0.29
N PHE A 131 -17.72 6.44 -0.79
CA PHE A 131 -16.92 7.65 -0.86
C PHE A 131 -17.82 8.86 -1.00
N SER A 132 -17.25 10.01 -0.70
CA SER A 132 -17.94 11.27 -0.80
C SER A 132 -17.07 12.32 -1.46
N ILE A 133 -17.71 13.24 -2.16
CA ILE A 133 -17.10 14.38 -2.81
C ILE A 133 -17.86 15.63 -2.37
N ASP A 134 -17.11 16.65 -1.94
CA ASP A 134 -17.67 17.97 -1.60
C ASP A 134 -17.56 18.96 -2.78
N ALA A 135 -18.00 20.19 -2.58
CA ALA A 135 -17.94 21.24 -3.60
C ALA A 135 -16.51 21.56 -4.07
N SER A 136 -15.49 21.29 -3.26
CA SER A 136 -14.07 21.46 -3.62
C SER A 136 -13.48 20.28 -4.39
N LEU A 137 -14.30 19.26 -4.68
CA LEU A 137 -13.89 17.97 -5.25
C LEU A 137 -12.97 17.15 -4.34
N LYS A 138 -12.98 17.41 -3.02
CA LYS A 138 -12.20 16.65 -2.05
C LYS A 138 -12.84 15.29 -1.81
N LEU A 139 -12.09 14.24 -2.14
CA LEU A 139 -12.51 12.86 -1.92
C LEU A 139 -12.25 12.44 -0.47
N LYS A 140 -13.25 11.87 0.19
CA LYS A 140 -13.12 11.26 1.52
C LYS A 140 -13.72 9.86 1.54
N ASP A 141 -13.10 8.97 2.34
CA ASP A 141 -13.65 7.65 2.65
C ASP A 141 -14.70 7.78 3.76
N GLN A 142 -15.94 7.39 3.45
CA GLN A 142 -17.08 7.42 4.36
C GLN A 142 -17.60 6.01 4.68
N SER A 143 -16.85 4.99 4.27
CA SER A 143 -17.20 3.59 4.45
C SER A 143 -17.38 3.21 5.91
N TYR A 144 -16.74 3.91 6.86
CA TYR A 144 -16.95 3.66 8.28
C TYR A 144 -18.42 3.84 8.73
N HIS A 145 -19.12 4.84 8.19
CA HIS A 145 -20.51 5.13 8.53
C HIS A 145 -21.47 4.26 7.71
N PHE A 146 -21.24 4.20 6.39
CA PHE A 146 -22.21 3.64 5.46
C PHE A 146 -21.92 2.21 5.00
N SER A 147 -20.70 1.69 5.13
CA SER A 147 -20.38 0.30 4.74
C SER A 147 -20.65 -0.67 5.89
N LYS A 148 -21.14 -1.85 5.54
CA LYS A 148 -21.25 -3.03 6.42
C LYS A 148 -19.94 -3.83 6.42
N SER A 149 -19.27 -3.92 5.27
CA SER A 149 -18.04 -4.67 5.07
C SER A 149 -16.79 -3.81 5.26
N THR A 150 -15.71 -4.43 5.74
CA THR A 150 -14.39 -3.78 5.87
C THR A 150 -13.29 -4.43 5.04
N LYS A 151 -13.65 -5.42 4.22
CA LYS A 151 -12.69 -6.17 3.39
C LYS A 151 -11.86 -5.26 2.48
N ARG A 152 -12.46 -4.18 1.97
CA ARG A 152 -11.84 -3.27 0.99
C ARG A 152 -11.28 -1.97 1.61
N PHE A 153 -11.18 -1.87 2.94
CA PHE A 153 -10.75 -0.63 3.62
C PHE A 153 -9.26 -0.28 3.37
N SER A 154 -8.42 -1.29 3.13
CA SER A 154 -7.01 -1.05 2.75
C SER A 154 -6.92 -0.43 1.35
N ALA A 155 -7.70 -0.96 0.40
CA ALA A 155 -7.80 -0.44 -0.94
C ALA A 155 -8.43 0.96 -0.93
N SER A 156 -9.49 1.20 -0.14
CA SER A 156 -10.12 2.51 -0.05
C SER A 156 -9.19 3.61 0.43
N ARG A 157 -8.44 3.37 1.51
CA ARG A 157 -7.43 4.31 2.00
C ARG A 157 -6.36 4.60 0.95
N TYR A 158 -5.91 3.58 0.23
CA TYR A 158 -4.93 3.77 -0.85
C TYR A 158 -5.48 4.72 -1.91
N VAL A 159 -6.70 4.50 -2.40
CA VAL A 159 -7.35 5.36 -3.40
C VAL A 159 -7.45 6.79 -2.88
N VAL A 160 -8.05 7.02 -1.71
CA VAL A 160 -8.19 8.37 -1.15
C VAL A 160 -6.84 9.05 -0.98
N SER A 161 -5.82 8.36 -0.47
CA SER A 161 -4.48 8.92 -0.30
C SER A 161 -3.81 9.31 -1.63
N GLY A 162 -4.13 8.62 -2.72
CA GLY A 162 -3.66 8.95 -4.06
C GLY A 162 -4.31 10.23 -4.59
N PHE A 163 -5.63 10.35 -4.44
CA PHE A 163 -6.38 11.55 -4.85
C PHE A 163 -6.09 12.77 -3.98
N SER A 164 -5.85 12.62 -2.66
CA SER A 164 -5.44 13.75 -1.82
C SER A 164 -4.08 14.35 -2.23
N LYS A 165 -3.20 13.55 -2.86
CA LYS A 165 -1.92 14.02 -3.38
C LYS A 165 -2.05 14.66 -4.76
N SER A 166 -3.11 14.35 -5.51
CA SER A 166 -3.37 15.02 -6.78
C SER A 166 -3.98 16.41 -6.52
N LYS A 167 -3.49 17.44 -7.21
CA LYS A 167 -3.98 18.82 -7.08
C LYS A 167 -5.33 19.02 -7.80
N MET A 168 -6.27 18.08 -7.63
CA MET A 168 -7.58 18.11 -8.30
C MET A 168 -8.64 18.97 -7.57
N CYS A 169 -8.30 19.53 -6.41
CA CYS A 169 -9.23 20.33 -5.63
C CYS A 169 -9.47 21.69 -6.29
N LYS A 170 -10.73 22.14 -6.31
CA LYS A 170 -11.11 23.49 -6.73
C LYS A 170 -11.00 24.46 -5.56
N ASP A 171 -10.48 25.65 -5.81
CA ASP A 171 -10.61 26.75 -4.86
C ASP A 171 -12.06 27.21 -4.83
N VAL A 172 -12.73 27.00 -3.70
CA VAL A 172 -14.11 27.44 -3.47
C VAL A 172 -14.04 28.76 -2.70
N SER A 173 -14.64 29.81 -3.26
CA SER A 173 -14.64 31.16 -2.66
C SER A 173 -15.34 31.18 -1.30
N ASP A 174 -16.43 30.41 -1.17
CA ASP A 174 -17.19 30.27 0.06
C ASP A 174 -16.71 29.05 0.86
N LYS A 175 -15.96 29.30 1.93
CA LYS A 175 -15.45 28.25 2.81
C LYS A 175 -16.55 27.59 3.63
N GLU A 176 -17.70 28.23 3.83
CA GLU A 176 -18.81 27.65 4.58
C GLU A 176 -19.38 26.41 3.87
N MET A 177 -19.33 26.39 2.53
CA MET A 177 -19.75 25.27 1.69
C MET A 177 -19.01 23.96 1.98
N ILE A 178 -17.80 24.05 2.53
CA ILE A 178 -16.94 22.89 2.82
C ILE A 178 -16.90 22.62 4.33
N ARG A 179 -16.70 23.68 5.12
CA ARG A 179 -16.42 23.60 6.56
C ARG A 179 -17.54 22.88 7.32
N CYS A 180 -18.80 23.06 6.92
CA CYS A 180 -19.92 22.42 7.61
C CYS A 180 -19.81 20.89 7.63
N PHE A 181 -19.34 20.25 6.55
CA PHE A 181 -19.23 18.79 6.49
C PHE A 181 -18.00 18.26 7.22
N ASP A 182 -16.91 19.03 7.31
CA ASP A 182 -15.77 18.71 8.17
C ASP A 182 -16.19 18.70 9.66
N GLU A 183 -17.01 19.66 10.09
CA GLU A 183 -17.54 19.73 11.45
C GLU A 183 -18.47 18.54 11.77
N ILE A 184 -19.42 18.24 10.86
CA ILE A 184 -20.33 17.09 10.99
C ILE A 184 -19.55 15.76 11.04
N ASP A 185 -18.58 15.56 10.15
CA ASP A 185 -17.73 14.36 10.15
C ASP A 185 -16.99 14.22 11.50
N ASN A 186 -16.50 15.34 12.05
CA ASN A 186 -15.80 15.34 13.34
C ASN A 186 -16.73 15.03 14.51
N GLU A 187 -17.94 15.59 14.54
CA GLU A 187 -18.96 15.27 15.54
C GLU A 187 -19.34 13.78 15.48
N ARG A 188 -19.66 13.28 14.28
CA ARG A 188 -19.98 11.85 14.05
C ARG A 188 -18.84 10.91 14.48
N MET A 189 -17.59 11.34 14.36
CA MET A 189 -16.39 10.58 14.76
C MET A 189 -16.03 10.73 16.25
N SER A 190 -16.52 11.77 16.92
CA SER A 190 -16.30 11.98 18.35
C SER A 190 -17.27 11.17 19.21
N THR A 191 -18.42 10.79 18.66
CA THR A 191 -19.39 9.94 19.34
C THR A 191 -18.86 8.51 19.51
N ILE A 192 -18.86 8.04 20.76
CA ILE A 192 -18.47 6.67 21.10
C ILE A 192 -19.50 5.69 20.51
N PRO A 193 -19.08 4.70 19.71
CA PRO A 193 -20.00 3.70 19.18
C PRO A 193 -20.66 2.87 20.27
N ASN A 194 -21.92 2.46 20.06
CA ASN A 194 -22.62 1.54 20.96
C ASN A 194 -22.39 0.05 20.63
N SER A 195 -21.94 -0.25 19.40
CA SER A 195 -21.69 -1.62 18.93
C SER A 195 -20.22 -2.01 18.97
N VAL A 196 -19.94 -3.24 19.42
CA VAL A 196 -18.58 -3.82 19.47
C VAL A 196 -17.92 -3.85 18.10
N GLU A 197 -18.67 -4.21 17.06
CA GLU A 197 -18.13 -4.29 15.70
C GLU A 197 -17.76 -2.91 15.16
N LYS A 198 -18.53 -1.88 15.53
CA LYS A 198 -18.28 -0.49 15.16
C LYS A 198 -17.12 0.11 15.97
N MET A 199 -16.96 -0.28 17.24
CA MET A 199 -15.82 0.07 18.09
C MET A 199 -14.51 -0.54 17.59
N LYS A 200 -14.48 -1.85 17.30
CA LYS A 200 -13.29 -2.56 16.79
C LYS A 200 -12.72 -1.94 15.51
N ARG A 201 -13.60 -1.39 14.67
CA ARG A 201 -13.29 -0.79 13.37
C ARG A 201 -13.22 0.74 13.42
N HIS A 202 -13.42 1.35 14.60
CA HIS A 202 -13.42 2.80 14.77
C HIS A 202 -12.04 3.39 14.43
N PRO A 203 -11.97 4.50 13.65
CA PRO A 203 -10.69 5.09 13.27
C PRO A 203 -9.96 5.76 14.43
N LYS A 204 -10.66 6.56 15.26
CA LYS A 204 -10.06 7.31 16.39
C LYS A 204 -9.98 6.55 17.72
N TYR A 205 -10.98 5.76 18.10
CA TYR A 205 -11.08 5.14 19.42
C TYR A 205 -10.89 3.62 19.40
N ILE A 206 -10.45 3.09 20.54
CA ILE A 206 -10.32 1.66 20.80
C ILE A 206 -10.36 1.38 22.31
N VAL A 207 -10.64 0.13 22.66
CA VAL A 207 -10.73 -0.36 24.03
C VAL A 207 -9.67 -1.46 24.23
N GLU A 208 -9.15 -1.62 25.45
CA GLU A 208 -8.07 -2.57 25.76
C GLU A 208 -8.42 -4.02 25.40
N SER A 209 -9.65 -4.49 25.67
CA SER A 209 -10.10 -5.84 25.33
C SER A 209 -10.13 -6.13 23.82
N MET A 210 -10.21 -5.10 22.97
CA MET A 210 -10.31 -5.25 21.52
C MET A 210 -8.96 -5.18 20.79
N LEU A 211 -7.87 -5.02 21.54
CA LEU A 211 -6.52 -4.99 20.98
C LEU A 211 -6.10 -6.35 20.42
N ARG A 212 -5.19 -6.34 19.45
CA ARG A 212 -4.50 -7.57 19.06
C ARG A 212 -3.58 -8.03 20.19
N TRP A 213 -3.31 -9.33 20.21
CA TRP A 213 -2.41 -9.95 21.20
C TRP A 213 -1.02 -9.30 21.27
N ASP A 214 -0.51 -8.79 20.14
CA ASP A 214 0.77 -8.06 19.98
C ASP A 214 0.62 -6.53 20.11
N GLN A 215 -0.42 -6.03 20.79
CA GLN A 215 -0.66 -4.60 20.97
C GLN A 215 -0.94 -4.24 22.42
N CYS A 216 -0.54 -3.04 22.82
CA CYS A 216 -0.88 -2.43 24.10
C CYS A 216 -1.27 -0.95 23.91
N ILE A 217 -1.75 -0.32 24.97
CA ILE A 217 -2.05 1.12 24.99
C ILE A 217 -1.00 1.82 25.83
N TYR A 218 -0.33 2.81 25.25
CA TYR A 218 0.62 3.67 25.93
C TYR A 218 0.74 5.03 25.20
N PRO A 219 0.60 6.16 25.92
CA PRO A 219 0.22 6.27 27.34
C PRO A 219 -1.24 5.86 27.58
N LYS A 220 -1.59 5.46 28.81
CA LYS A 220 -2.99 5.16 29.22
C LYS A 220 -3.82 6.43 29.48
N ARG A 221 -3.51 7.53 28.78
CA ARG A 221 -4.21 8.82 28.84
C ARG A 221 -4.08 9.52 27.48
N PRO A 222 -5.05 10.34 27.05
CA PRO A 222 -6.33 10.63 27.71
C PRO A 222 -7.34 9.48 27.59
N VAL A 223 -8.36 9.50 28.45
CA VAL A 223 -9.53 8.60 28.38
C VAL A 223 -10.71 9.43 27.87
N PHE A 224 -11.33 8.99 26.76
CA PHE A 224 -12.41 9.72 26.09
C PHE A 224 -13.81 9.35 26.60
N GLY A 225 -13.92 8.29 27.41
CA GLY A 225 -15.17 7.83 27.98
C GLY A 225 -15.09 6.37 28.35
N ILE A 226 -16.27 5.76 28.52
CA ILE A 226 -16.41 4.36 28.93
C ILE A 226 -17.25 3.64 27.88
N PHE A 227 -16.78 2.46 27.45
CA PHE A 227 -17.52 1.57 26.57
C PHE A 227 -17.62 0.20 27.24
N ARG A 228 -18.85 -0.19 27.61
CA ARG A 228 -19.14 -1.47 28.30
C ARG A 228 -18.28 -1.69 29.56
N GLY A 229 -18.08 -0.63 30.35
CA GLY A 229 -17.28 -0.68 31.58
C GLY A 229 -15.77 -0.55 31.38
N GLU A 230 -15.27 -0.50 30.14
CA GLU A 230 -13.85 -0.29 29.86
C GLU A 230 -13.55 1.14 29.39
N ALA A 231 -12.37 1.65 29.75
CA ALA A 231 -11.91 2.96 29.31
C ALA A 231 -11.65 2.98 27.79
N VAL A 232 -12.13 4.04 27.13
CA VAL A 232 -11.92 4.30 25.71
C VAL A 232 -10.68 5.15 25.53
N TYR A 233 -9.74 4.65 24.74
CA TYR A 233 -8.48 5.31 24.45
C TYR A 233 -8.39 5.69 22.97
N PRO A 234 -7.57 6.69 22.62
CA PRO A 234 -7.30 6.98 21.23
C PRO A 234 -6.44 5.86 20.63
N ARG A 235 -6.72 5.53 19.37
CA ARG A 235 -6.05 4.47 18.61
C ARG A 235 -4.60 4.83 18.29
N GLU A 236 -4.26 6.11 18.36
CA GLU A 236 -2.88 6.61 18.25
C GLU A 236 -2.00 6.11 19.41
N ASN A 237 -2.58 5.85 20.58
CA ASN A 237 -1.85 5.29 21.73
C ASN A 237 -1.66 3.78 21.62
N VAL A 238 -2.13 3.13 20.54
CA VAL A 238 -1.92 1.70 20.34
C VAL A 238 -0.50 1.47 19.88
N ILE A 239 0.31 0.91 20.77
CA ILE A 239 1.68 0.55 20.51
C ILE A 239 1.77 -0.93 20.17
N ARG A 240 2.52 -1.26 19.12
CA ARG A 240 2.80 -2.63 18.74
C ARG A 240 3.96 -3.20 19.56
N LEU A 241 3.69 -4.30 20.24
CA LEU A 241 4.68 -5.10 20.94
C LEU A 241 5.34 -6.05 19.96
N ARG A 242 6.63 -6.31 20.15
CA ARG A 242 7.43 -7.14 19.24
C ARG A 242 8.33 -8.12 19.99
N THR A 243 8.74 -9.18 19.31
CA THR A 243 9.72 -10.13 19.87
C THR A 243 11.13 -9.53 19.85
N LYS A 244 12.05 -10.12 20.63
CA LYS A 244 13.47 -9.71 20.63
C LYS A 244 14.07 -9.76 19.22
N GLU A 245 13.80 -10.82 18.47
CA GLU A 245 14.25 -10.99 17.07
C GLU A 245 13.68 -9.93 16.13
N GLN A 246 12.41 -9.54 16.32
CA GLN A 246 11.80 -8.48 15.51
C GLN A 246 12.44 -7.12 15.79
N PHE A 247 12.69 -6.80 17.05
CA PHE A 247 13.43 -5.57 17.39
C PHE A 247 14.87 -5.60 16.90
N TYR A 248 15.53 -6.76 16.97
CA TYR A 248 16.88 -6.93 16.42
C TYR A 248 16.92 -6.56 14.94
N LYS A 249 15.98 -7.07 14.13
CA LYS A 249 15.86 -6.69 12.71
C LYS A 249 15.56 -5.20 12.48
N GLU A 250 14.96 -4.52 13.45
CA GLU A 250 14.74 -3.06 13.43
C GLU A 250 15.94 -2.26 13.94
N GLY A 251 17.10 -2.89 14.17
CA GLY A 251 18.28 -2.21 14.68
C GLY A 251 18.19 -1.83 16.15
N LYS A 252 17.41 -2.59 16.93
CA LYS A 252 17.18 -2.36 18.36
C LYS A 252 17.47 -3.60 19.18
N GLU A 253 18.04 -3.40 20.36
CA GLU A 253 18.27 -4.46 21.33
C GLU A 253 17.38 -4.25 22.55
N VAL A 254 16.80 -5.35 23.05
CA VAL A 254 16.00 -5.35 24.28
C VAL A 254 16.94 -5.35 25.48
N ARG A 255 16.90 -4.27 26.28
CA ARG A 255 17.68 -4.16 27.54
C ARG A 255 16.96 -4.76 28.75
N SER A 256 15.63 -4.80 28.71
CA SER A 256 14.84 -5.32 29.84
C SER A 256 14.84 -6.84 29.86
N SER A 257 15.18 -7.44 31.00
CA SER A 257 15.09 -8.89 31.20
C SER A 257 13.63 -9.37 31.19
N LYS A 258 12.71 -8.58 31.74
CA LYS A 258 11.30 -8.91 31.86
C LYS A 258 10.51 -8.50 30.60
N PRO A 259 9.79 -9.42 29.94
CA PRO A 259 8.91 -9.06 28.82
C PRO A 259 7.72 -8.23 29.30
N TYR A 260 7.23 -7.35 28.44
CA TYR A 260 6.00 -6.59 28.70
C TYR A 260 4.77 -7.50 28.73
N ARG A 261 4.70 -8.45 27.79
CA ARG A 261 3.61 -9.41 27.70
C ARG A 261 4.14 -10.77 27.28
N ILE A 262 3.54 -11.82 27.83
CA ILE A 262 3.81 -13.20 27.43
C ILE A 262 2.51 -13.77 26.87
N VAL A 263 2.59 -14.31 25.66
CA VAL A 263 1.43 -14.93 25.00
C VAL A 263 1.75 -16.39 24.74
N LYS A 264 0.91 -17.30 25.25
CA LYS A 264 1.00 -18.73 24.98
C LYS A 264 0.19 -19.03 23.71
N ARG A 265 0.87 -19.53 22.69
CA ARG A 265 0.28 -20.18 21.50
C ARG A 265 0.89 -21.57 21.41
N ASP A 266 1.40 -21.98 20.25
CA ASP A 266 2.18 -23.21 20.10
C ASP A 266 3.50 -23.15 20.89
N LYS A 267 4.06 -21.94 21.03
CA LYS A 267 5.24 -21.64 21.84
C LYS A 267 4.96 -20.43 22.73
N MET A 268 5.74 -20.30 23.79
CA MET A 268 5.69 -19.14 24.68
C MET A 268 6.37 -17.94 23.99
N ILE A 269 5.57 -16.98 23.53
CA ILE A 269 6.07 -15.79 22.82
C ILE A 269 6.24 -14.66 23.84
N ARG A 270 7.48 -14.17 23.97
CA ARG A 270 7.86 -13.02 24.79
C ARG A 270 7.81 -11.75 23.94
N LEU A 271 7.00 -10.80 24.36
CA LEU A 271 6.80 -9.53 23.68
C LEU A 271 7.32 -8.37 24.53
N TYR A 272 7.99 -7.45 23.87
CA TYR A 272 8.60 -6.26 24.45
C TYR A 272 7.98 -5.01 23.84
N ALA A 273 8.04 -3.92 24.60
CA ALA A 273 7.59 -2.61 24.17
C ALA A 273 8.77 -1.75 23.67
N PRO A 274 8.55 -0.73 22.83
CA PRO A 274 9.62 0.12 22.29
C PRO A 274 10.51 0.77 23.36
N TRP A 275 9.94 1.20 24.49
CA TRP A 275 10.69 1.81 25.61
C TRP A 275 11.54 0.81 26.41
N GLN A 276 11.40 -0.50 26.17
CA GLN A 276 12.28 -1.53 26.76
C GLN A 276 13.53 -1.80 25.89
N THR A 277 13.69 -1.05 24.80
CA THR A 277 14.75 -1.25 23.81
C THR A 277 15.68 -0.05 23.71
N CYS A 278 16.90 -0.29 23.25
CA CYS A 278 17.84 0.73 22.81
C CYS A 278 18.25 0.47 21.37
N GLU A 279 18.87 1.45 20.74
CA GLU A 279 19.50 1.25 19.44
C GLU A 279 20.70 0.30 19.59
N ILE A 280 20.86 -0.61 18.62
CA ILE A 280 22.02 -1.47 18.53
C ILE A 280 23.23 -0.61 18.16
N VAL A 281 24.35 -0.84 18.85
CA VAL A 281 25.63 -0.21 18.52
C VAL A 281 26.65 -1.33 18.32
N VAL A 282 27.05 -1.52 17.06
CA VAL A 282 28.04 -2.53 16.69
C VAL A 282 29.43 -1.91 16.77
N LYS A 283 30.31 -2.40 17.65
CA LYS A 283 31.63 -1.79 17.89
C LYS A 283 32.66 -2.02 16.78
N GLY A 284 32.50 -3.07 15.97
CA GLY A 284 33.48 -3.43 14.94
C GLY A 284 33.06 -4.64 14.13
N PHE A 285 34.00 -5.23 13.40
CA PHE A 285 33.76 -6.45 12.64
C PHE A 285 33.61 -7.67 13.55
N SER A 286 32.66 -8.54 13.18
CA SER A 286 32.57 -9.89 13.74
C SER A 286 33.77 -10.74 13.33
N GLU A 287 34.03 -11.84 14.04
CA GLU A 287 35.05 -12.83 13.64
C GLU A 287 34.69 -13.52 12.31
N SER A 288 33.40 -13.75 12.08
CA SER A 288 32.88 -14.30 10.84
C SER A 288 33.07 -13.33 9.68
N MET A 289 33.28 -13.87 8.47
CA MET A 289 33.29 -13.09 7.23
C MET A 289 31.96 -12.39 6.93
N TYR A 290 30.86 -12.94 7.46
CA TYR A 290 29.52 -12.43 7.30
C TYR A 290 29.09 -11.63 8.52
N GLN A 291 28.35 -10.55 8.27
CA GLN A 291 27.84 -9.70 9.32
C GLN A 291 26.42 -9.23 9.00
N ASP A 292 25.54 -9.30 10.00
CA ASP A 292 24.14 -8.93 9.88
C ASP A 292 23.97 -7.47 9.48
N TYR A 293 23.06 -7.21 8.54
CA TYR A 293 22.67 -5.87 8.10
C TYR A 293 21.18 -5.84 7.76
N PHE A 294 20.36 -5.57 8.78
CA PHE A 294 18.90 -5.43 8.64
C PHE A 294 18.43 -3.99 8.75
N HIS A 295 19.24 -3.13 9.38
CA HIS A 295 18.93 -1.73 9.67
C HIS A 295 20.25 -0.92 9.67
N PRO A 296 20.25 0.39 9.37
CA PRO A 296 21.45 1.23 9.42
C PRO A 296 22.27 1.13 10.72
N ASN A 297 21.62 0.89 11.86
CA ASN A 297 22.27 0.71 13.17
C ASN A 297 23.20 -0.53 13.25
N PHE A 298 23.14 -1.43 12.27
CA PHE A 298 24.07 -2.56 12.17
C PHE A 298 25.42 -2.17 11.56
N ILE A 299 25.54 -0.99 10.96
CA ILE A 299 26.83 -0.48 10.45
C ILE A 299 27.77 -0.34 11.66
N PRO A 300 28.92 -1.03 11.67
CA PRO A 300 29.85 -0.89 12.77
C PRO A 300 30.36 0.53 12.95
N GLN A 301 30.77 0.85 14.17
CA GLN A 301 31.50 2.07 14.45
C GLN A 301 32.70 2.17 13.50
N ASP A 302 32.91 3.40 13.00
CA ASP A 302 33.94 3.73 12.03
C ASP A 302 33.93 2.91 10.74
N CYS A 303 32.80 2.31 10.38
CA CYS A 303 32.62 1.61 9.12
C CYS A 303 31.60 2.30 8.20
N VAL A 304 31.61 1.89 6.94
CA VAL A 304 30.69 2.31 5.88
C VAL A 304 30.17 1.08 5.15
N TYR A 305 28.88 1.13 4.80
CA TYR A 305 28.25 0.15 3.92
C TYR A 305 28.44 0.54 2.46
N ILE A 306 28.92 -0.38 1.64
CA ILE A 306 29.08 -0.19 0.20
C ILE A 306 28.22 -1.21 -0.55
N ASP A 307 27.21 -0.69 -1.24
CA ASP A 307 26.31 -1.50 -2.05
C ASP A 307 26.84 -1.66 -3.49
N ASN A 308 27.80 -2.55 -3.68
CA ASN A 308 28.30 -2.90 -5.00
C ASN A 308 28.70 -4.37 -5.06
N LYS A 309 28.32 -5.06 -6.15
CA LYS A 309 28.59 -6.49 -6.36
C LYS A 309 30.09 -6.80 -6.40
N ASN A 310 30.89 -5.90 -6.97
CA ASN A 310 32.32 -6.07 -7.19
C ASN A 310 33.16 -5.57 -6.01
N ALA A 311 32.56 -4.90 -5.03
CA ALA A 311 33.29 -4.35 -3.89
C ALA A 311 34.01 -5.43 -3.08
N LYS A 312 33.41 -6.61 -2.96
CA LYS A 312 34.02 -7.79 -2.34
C LYS A 312 35.34 -8.16 -3.02
N ASP A 313 35.32 -8.30 -4.34
CA ASP A 313 36.47 -8.75 -5.11
C ASP A 313 37.60 -7.72 -5.05
N VAL A 314 37.24 -6.43 -5.16
CA VAL A 314 38.21 -5.33 -5.08
C VAL A 314 38.82 -5.24 -3.68
N ALA A 315 38.04 -5.36 -2.62
CA ALA A 315 38.56 -5.36 -1.25
C ALA A 315 39.51 -6.53 -1.01
N TYR A 316 39.18 -7.71 -1.55
CA TYR A 316 40.03 -8.89 -1.51
C TYR A 316 41.35 -8.68 -2.28
N LEU A 317 41.31 -8.11 -3.49
CA LEU A 317 42.49 -7.86 -4.32
C LEU A 317 43.46 -6.86 -3.68
N ILE A 318 42.95 -5.84 -2.99
CA ILE A 318 43.79 -4.82 -2.33
C ILE A 318 44.26 -5.30 -0.94
N GLY A 319 43.64 -6.34 -0.38
CA GLY A 319 43.95 -6.84 0.97
C GLY A 319 43.38 -5.97 2.09
N ILE A 320 42.28 -5.25 1.84
CA ILE A 320 41.61 -4.44 2.87
C ILE A 320 40.66 -5.33 3.66
N PRO A 321 40.64 -5.27 5.01
CA PRO A 321 39.68 -6.03 5.80
C PRO A 321 38.24 -5.54 5.55
N TYR A 322 37.35 -6.49 5.27
CA TYR A 322 35.94 -6.22 4.98
C TYR A 322 35.03 -7.31 5.56
N ARG A 323 33.72 -7.03 5.63
CA ARG A 323 32.68 -8.02 5.99
C ARG A 323 31.57 -8.02 4.97
N ILE A 324 31.05 -9.19 4.63
CA ILE A 324 29.92 -9.34 3.70
C ILE A 324 28.62 -9.10 4.47
N CYS A 325 27.78 -8.18 3.96
CA CYS A 325 26.55 -7.80 4.65
C CYS A 325 25.42 -8.80 4.34
N PHE A 326 24.94 -9.46 5.40
CA PHE A 326 23.84 -10.41 5.36
C PHE A 326 22.50 -9.71 5.61
N HIS A 327 21.59 -9.79 4.65
CA HIS A 327 20.28 -9.12 4.69
C HIS A 327 19.12 -10.05 5.08
N GLY A 328 19.36 -11.35 5.26
CA GLY A 328 18.33 -12.35 5.52
C GLY A 328 18.24 -13.39 4.41
N PHE A 329 17.06 -13.96 4.21
CA PHE A 329 16.82 -15.05 3.26
C PHE A 329 15.73 -14.69 2.26
N SER A 330 15.94 -15.05 0.99
CA SER A 330 14.90 -15.14 -0.03
C SER A 330 14.53 -16.62 -0.17
N GLY A 331 13.44 -17.02 0.49
CA GLY A 331 13.11 -18.45 0.63
C GLY A 331 14.19 -19.17 1.45
N ARG A 332 14.93 -20.08 0.82
CA ARG A 332 16.03 -20.83 1.45
C ARG A 332 17.42 -20.26 1.14
N ILE A 333 17.51 -19.23 0.29
CA ILE A 333 18.80 -18.69 -0.20
C ILE A 333 19.20 -17.44 0.60
N PRO A 334 20.41 -17.37 1.18
CA PRO A 334 20.87 -16.18 1.90
C PRO A 334 21.10 -15.01 0.94
N ILE A 335 20.64 -13.83 1.35
CA ILE A 335 20.82 -12.58 0.60
C ILE A 335 22.04 -11.86 1.16
N ASN A 336 23.16 -11.99 0.47
CA ASN A 336 24.40 -11.30 0.78
C ASN A 336 24.61 -10.18 -0.25
N ARG A 337 24.63 -8.93 0.20
CA ARG A 337 24.73 -7.77 -0.69
C ARG A 337 25.61 -6.71 -0.06
N GLY A 338 26.58 -6.21 -0.81
CA GLY A 338 27.49 -5.18 -0.33
C GLY A 338 28.45 -5.67 0.77
N ILE A 339 29.29 -4.74 1.22
CA ILE A 339 30.31 -4.99 2.23
C ILE A 339 30.37 -3.85 3.26
N PHE A 340 30.83 -4.18 4.48
CA PHE A 340 31.32 -3.20 5.44
C PHE A 340 32.84 -3.06 5.32
N ILE A 341 33.29 -1.81 5.37
CA ILE A 341 34.70 -1.40 5.32
C ILE A 341 34.93 -0.29 6.33
N GLU A 342 36.10 -0.25 6.95
CA GLU A 342 36.51 0.86 7.82
C GLU A 342 36.64 2.17 7.02
N LYS A 343 36.16 3.29 7.57
CA LYS A 343 36.15 4.62 6.94
C LYS A 343 37.51 5.05 6.41
N LYS A 344 38.60 4.73 7.12
CA LYS A 344 39.99 5.04 6.70
C LYS A 344 40.36 4.43 5.34
N ASN A 345 39.76 3.30 4.98
CA ASN A 345 40.06 2.57 3.74
C ASN A 345 39.09 2.93 2.60
N LEU A 346 38.08 3.77 2.87
CA LEU A 346 37.02 4.11 1.92
C LEU A 346 37.57 4.76 0.64
N TYR A 347 38.50 5.72 0.80
CA TYR A 347 39.05 6.47 -0.33
C TYR A 347 39.79 5.54 -1.31
N VAL A 348 40.65 4.67 -0.75
CA VAL A 348 41.41 3.69 -1.53
C VAL A 348 40.44 2.76 -2.25
N LEU A 349 39.52 2.13 -1.52
CA LEU A 349 38.57 1.19 -2.11
C LEU A 349 37.71 1.85 -3.20
N SER A 350 37.22 3.07 -2.99
CA SER A 350 36.37 3.79 -3.95
C SER A 350 37.08 4.01 -5.29
N ASN A 351 38.35 4.44 -5.26
CA ASN A 351 39.14 4.66 -6.46
C ASN A 351 39.35 3.36 -7.25
N PHE A 352 39.81 2.31 -6.56
CA PHE A 352 40.03 1.00 -7.20
C PHE A 352 38.73 0.38 -7.70
N LEU A 353 37.63 0.52 -6.94
CA LEU A 353 36.33 0.01 -7.33
C LEU A 353 35.81 0.70 -8.59
N SER A 354 35.97 2.02 -8.69
CA SER A 354 35.61 2.78 -9.89
C SER A 354 36.39 2.29 -11.11
N GLN A 355 37.71 2.11 -10.98
CA GLN A 355 38.55 1.61 -12.07
C GLN A 355 38.21 0.17 -12.44
N TYR A 356 37.97 -0.70 -11.45
CA TYR A 356 37.62 -2.09 -11.67
C TYR A 356 36.26 -2.24 -12.38
N CYS A 357 35.26 -1.45 -11.98
CA CYS A 357 33.98 -1.39 -12.69
C CYS A 357 34.16 -0.96 -14.16
N LYS A 358 34.94 0.09 -14.43
CA LYS A 358 35.26 0.52 -15.81
C LYS A 358 35.96 -0.57 -16.62
N TYR A 359 36.92 -1.26 -15.99
CA TYR A 359 37.62 -2.38 -16.62
C TYR A 359 36.67 -3.52 -16.99
N LEU A 360 35.77 -3.92 -16.09
CA LEU A 360 34.77 -4.96 -16.36
C LEU A 360 33.83 -4.56 -17.51
N GLU A 361 33.35 -3.32 -17.53
CA GLU A 361 32.52 -2.82 -18.63
C GLU A 361 33.25 -2.85 -19.98
N MET A 362 34.54 -2.48 -19.99
CA MET A 362 35.37 -2.53 -21.20
C MET A 362 35.58 -3.98 -21.66
N LYS A 363 35.87 -4.89 -20.71
CA LYS A 363 36.03 -6.32 -20.98
C LYS A 363 34.75 -6.94 -21.56
N GLU A 364 33.59 -6.67 -20.95
CA GLU A 364 32.30 -7.14 -21.47
C GLU A 364 32.02 -6.60 -22.88
N ARG A 365 32.29 -5.32 -23.14
CA ARG A 365 32.15 -4.73 -24.48
C ARG A 365 33.03 -5.43 -25.50
N ASN A 366 34.28 -5.70 -25.16
CA ASN A 366 35.22 -6.40 -26.03
C ASN A 366 34.78 -7.84 -26.29
N GLU A 367 34.31 -8.56 -25.28
CA GLU A 367 33.79 -9.93 -25.42
C GLU A 367 32.53 -9.98 -26.28
N ARG A 368 31.58 -9.05 -26.07
CA ARG A 368 30.40 -8.90 -26.92
C ARG A 368 30.78 -8.58 -28.37
N GLY A 369 31.76 -7.70 -28.57
CA GLY A 369 32.32 -7.39 -29.88
C GLY A 369 32.93 -8.63 -30.55
N ALA A 370 33.74 -9.39 -29.82
CA ALA A 370 34.36 -10.62 -30.31
C ALA A 370 33.33 -11.69 -30.68
N LEU A 371 32.28 -11.88 -29.85
CA LEU A 371 31.16 -12.77 -30.16
C LEU A 371 30.37 -12.29 -31.38
N GLY A 372 30.14 -10.98 -31.51
CA GLY A 372 29.54 -10.37 -32.69
C GLY A 372 30.33 -10.71 -33.95
N LEU A 373 31.65 -10.49 -33.95
CA LEU A 373 32.53 -10.82 -35.07
C LEU A 373 32.52 -12.32 -35.41
N LYS A 374 32.46 -13.20 -34.40
CA LYS A 374 32.30 -14.66 -34.62
C LYS A 374 30.97 -14.97 -35.32
N ARG A 375 29.85 -14.37 -34.88
CA ARG A 375 28.53 -14.54 -35.51
C ARG A 375 28.48 -13.99 -36.93
N TRP A 376 29.05 -12.81 -37.17
CA TRP A 376 29.17 -12.23 -38.52
C TRP A 376 29.95 -13.14 -39.47
N ARG A 377 31.06 -13.75 -39.01
CA ARG A 377 31.80 -14.73 -39.82
C ARG A 377 30.98 -15.99 -40.16
N VAL A 378 30.08 -16.43 -39.28
CA VAL A 378 29.15 -17.53 -39.58
C VAL A 378 28.12 -17.09 -40.62
N LEU A 379 27.53 -15.90 -40.45
CA LEU A 379 26.53 -15.35 -41.37
C LEU A 379 27.10 -15.16 -42.78
N ILE A 380 28.29 -14.57 -42.91
CA ILE A 380 28.97 -14.39 -44.21
C ILE A 380 29.24 -15.75 -44.86
N ARG A 381 29.72 -16.75 -44.11
CA ARG A 381 29.94 -18.11 -44.65
C ARG A 381 28.65 -18.76 -45.11
N ASN A 382 27.57 -18.65 -44.35
CA ASN A 382 26.26 -19.20 -44.72
C ASN A 382 25.67 -18.49 -45.93
N ALA A 383 25.77 -17.15 -46.00
CA ALA A 383 25.33 -16.37 -47.15
C ALA A 383 26.13 -16.74 -48.42
N ALA A 384 27.45 -16.87 -48.31
CA ALA A 384 28.30 -17.33 -49.42
C ALA A 384 27.93 -18.76 -49.87
N LYS A 385 27.67 -19.68 -48.93
CA LYS A 385 27.19 -21.04 -49.24
C LYS A 385 25.84 -21.01 -49.94
N TYR A 386 24.89 -20.22 -49.45
CA TYR A 386 23.58 -20.04 -50.08
C TYR A 386 23.70 -19.49 -51.50
N LEU A 387 24.51 -18.45 -51.71
CA LEU A 387 24.77 -17.89 -53.05
C LEU A 387 25.38 -18.93 -54.00
N ARG A 388 26.29 -19.79 -53.54
CA ARG A 388 26.84 -20.90 -54.34
C ARG A 388 25.76 -21.91 -54.73
N ILE A 389 24.92 -22.33 -53.78
CA ILE A 389 23.81 -23.28 -54.02
C ILE A 389 22.80 -22.68 -55.02
N ARG A 390 22.44 -21.40 -54.84
CA ARG A 390 21.50 -20.70 -55.72
C ARG A 390 22.02 -20.65 -57.17
N LYS A 391 23.31 -20.34 -57.35
CA LYS A 391 23.98 -20.39 -58.66
C LYS A 391 23.96 -21.79 -59.28
N SER A 392 24.24 -22.85 -58.51
CA SER A 392 24.21 -24.23 -59.03
C SER A 392 22.81 -24.70 -59.46
N LEU A 393 21.76 -24.12 -58.89
CA LEU A 393 20.37 -24.44 -59.21
C LEU A 393 19.80 -23.61 -60.39
N GLY A 394 20.61 -22.77 -61.04
CA GLY A 394 20.17 -21.93 -62.17
C GLY A 394 19.19 -20.81 -61.80
N LEU A 395 18.99 -20.57 -60.50
CA LEU A 395 18.13 -19.51 -60.00
C LEU A 395 18.93 -18.20 -60.02
N LYS A 396 18.51 -17.23 -60.85
CA LYS A 396 19.09 -15.87 -60.84
C LYS A 396 18.93 -15.21 -59.48
#